data_AF-Q9KJY2-F1
#
_entry.id   AF-Q9KJY2-F1
#
_cell.length_a   1.000
_cell.length_b   1.000
_cell.length_c   1.000
_cell.angle_alpha   90.00
_cell.angle_beta   90.00
_cell.angle_gamma   90.00
#
_symmetry.space_group_name_H-M   'P 1'
#
loop_
_entity.id
_entity.type
_entity.pdbx_description
1 polymer ?
#
loop_
_entity_poly.entity_id
_entity_poly.type
_entity_poly.pdbx_seq_one_letter_code
_entity_poly.pdbx_strand_id
1 'polypeptide(L)'
;LFDEGVRRFLGTVTVKAGKLVADHATLANVSDTRDDDGIALYVAGEQAQASIADSTLQGAGGVRVERGADVTVQRSTIVDGGLHIGTLQPLQPEDLPPSRVVLGDTSVTAVPASGAPAAVSVFGANELTVDGGHITGGRAAGVAAMDGAIVHLQRATIRRGDAPAGGAVPGGAVPGGFGPLLDGWYGVDVSDSTVDLAQSIVEAPQ
;
A
#
# COMPACT_ATOMS: atom_id res chain seq x y z
N LEU A 1 -20.85 -18.14 9.33
CA LEU A 1 -20.11 -18.38 8.08
C LEU A 1 -18.69 -17.91 8.33
N PHE A 2 -17.92 -18.76 9.01
CA PHE A 2 -16.52 -18.49 9.33
C PHE A 2 -15.68 -18.98 8.15
N ASP A 3 -14.83 -18.11 7.66
CA ASP A 3 -13.84 -18.35 6.62
C ASP A 3 -12.69 -19.17 7.25
N GLU A 4 -12.95 -20.46 7.50
CA GLU A 4 -11.98 -21.38 8.08
C GLU A 4 -10.90 -21.72 7.04
N GLY A 5 -9.78 -21.00 7.08
CA GLY A 5 -8.56 -21.41 6.39
C GLY A 5 -7.55 -20.31 6.07
N VAL A 6 -8.00 -19.06 5.91
CA VAL A 6 -7.11 -17.95 5.57
C VAL A 6 -6.86 -17.08 6.79
N ARG A 7 -5.72 -17.26 7.46
CA ARG A 7 -5.27 -16.32 8.49
C ARG A 7 -4.83 -15.03 7.80
N ARG A 8 -5.74 -14.05 7.69
CA ARG A 8 -5.39 -12.68 7.30
C ARG A 8 -5.12 -11.86 8.55
N PHE A 9 -3.96 -11.22 8.60
CA PHE A 9 -3.72 -10.14 9.55
C PHE A 9 -4.64 -8.96 9.19
N LEU A 10 -5.21 -8.35 10.21
CA LEU A 10 -6.07 -7.17 10.08
C LEU A 10 -5.29 -5.93 10.51
N GLY A 11 -5.85 -4.75 10.24
CA GLY A 11 -5.27 -3.48 10.68
C GLY A 11 -5.74 -3.09 12.08
N THR A 12 -4.94 -2.26 12.76
CA THR A 12 -5.36 -1.57 14.00
C THR A 12 -6.72 -0.89 13.80
N VAL A 13 -6.89 -0.23 12.65
CA VAL A 13 -8.19 0.17 12.14
C VAL A 13 -8.58 -0.75 10.99
N THR A 14 -9.75 -1.37 11.11
CA THR A 14 -10.26 -2.32 10.12
C THR A 14 -11.69 -1.97 9.70
N VAL A 15 -11.91 -1.85 8.39
CA VAL A 15 -13.23 -1.64 7.79
C VAL A 15 -13.56 -2.83 6.90
N LYS A 16 -14.55 -3.64 7.30
CA LYS A 16 -15.05 -4.77 6.50
C LYS A 16 -16.35 -4.46 5.76
N ALA A 17 -17.08 -3.45 6.23
CA ALA A 17 -18.30 -2.92 5.64
C ALA A 17 -18.58 -1.53 6.25
N GLY A 18 -19.34 -0.71 5.55
CA GLY A 18 -19.66 0.66 5.96
C GLY A 18 -18.54 1.64 5.66
N LYS A 19 -18.67 2.86 6.18
CA LYS A 19 -17.75 3.97 5.87
C LYS A 19 -17.04 4.48 7.11
N LEU A 20 -15.71 4.52 7.05
CA LEU A 20 -14.85 5.25 7.99
C LEU A 20 -14.52 6.63 7.44
N VAL A 21 -14.59 7.65 8.29
CA VAL A 21 -14.03 8.98 8.01
C VAL A 21 -13.06 9.32 9.14
N ALA A 22 -11.79 9.50 8.81
CA ALA A 22 -10.76 9.94 9.74
C ALA A 22 -10.15 11.25 9.24
N ASP A 23 -10.06 12.23 10.13
CA ASP A 23 -9.60 13.58 9.83
C ASP A 23 -8.69 14.04 10.97
N HIS A 24 -7.53 14.59 10.65
CA HIS A 24 -6.52 15.03 11.63
C HIS A 24 -6.14 13.94 12.66
N ALA A 25 -6.00 12.69 12.19
CA ALA A 25 -5.80 11.53 13.05
C ALA A 25 -4.35 11.01 13.00
N THR A 26 -3.97 10.29 14.06
CA THR A 26 -2.74 9.47 14.11
C THR A 26 -3.14 8.02 14.31
N LEU A 27 -2.93 7.20 13.29
CA LEU A 27 -3.20 5.76 13.30
C LEU A 27 -1.85 5.04 13.35
N ALA A 28 -1.62 4.27 14.39
CA ALA A 28 -0.38 3.54 14.57
C ALA A 28 -0.63 2.09 14.96
N ASN A 29 -0.03 1.16 14.23
CA ASN A 29 0.18 -0.21 14.70
C ASN A 29 1.59 -0.32 15.27
N VAL A 30 1.66 -0.55 16.59
CA VAL A 30 2.91 -0.60 17.38
C VAL A 30 3.23 -2.01 17.88
N SER A 31 2.64 -3.01 17.23
CA SER A 31 2.87 -4.42 17.51
C SER A 31 4.31 -4.84 17.21
N ASP A 32 4.75 -5.94 17.83
CA ASP A 32 6.02 -6.58 17.49
C ASP A 32 5.91 -7.18 16.09
N THR A 33 6.82 -6.79 15.18
CA THR A 33 6.82 -7.25 13.78
C THR A 33 7.06 -8.76 13.63
N ARG A 34 7.51 -9.43 14.71
CA ARG A 34 7.63 -10.89 14.74
C ARG A 34 6.29 -11.59 14.92
N ASP A 35 5.31 -10.90 15.50
CA ASP A 35 4.03 -11.48 15.91
C ASP A 35 2.85 -10.98 15.05
N ASP A 36 2.98 -9.81 14.43
CA ASP A 36 1.94 -9.14 13.66
C ASP A 36 2.50 -8.45 12.42
N ASP A 37 1.65 -8.32 11.38
CA ASP A 37 2.02 -7.64 10.13
C ASP A 37 2.21 -6.13 10.30
N GLY A 38 1.80 -5.53 11.42
CA GLY A 38 1.95 -4.10 11.67
C GLY A 38 1.06 -3.23 10.77
N ILE A 39 -0.09 -3.75 10.32
CA ILE A 39 -1.00 -3.00 9.42
C ILE A 39 -1.69 -1.89 10.23
N ALA A 40 -1.57 -0.65 9.80
CA ALA A 40 -2.24 0.49 10.44
C ALA A 40 -3.72 0.58 10.05
N LEU A 41 -4.00 0.40 8.75
CA LEU A 41 -5.33 0.48 8.16
C LEU A 41 -5.57 -0.67 7.18
N TYR A 42 -6.64 -1.43 7.43
CA TYR A 42 -7.10 -2.51 6.54
C TYR A 42 -8.54 -2.26 6.10
N VAL A 43 -8.79 -2.09 4.81
CA VAL A 43 -10.13 -1.86 4.24
C VAL A 43 -10.41 -2.96 3.20
N ALA A 44 -11.43 -3.78 3.46
CA ALA A 44 -11.73 -4.87 2.53
C ALA A 44 -13.21 -5.23 2.47
N GLY A 45 -13.74 -5.34 1.26
CA GLY A 45 -15.12 -5.70 0.96
C GLY A 45 -15.83 -4.66 0.09
N GLU A 46 -16.77 -5.11 -0.72
CA GLU A 46 -17.53 -4.29 -1.69
C GLU A 46 -18.26 -3.09 -1.05
N GLN A 47 -18.64 -3.20 0.22
CA GLN A 47 -19.31 -2.14 0.96
C GLN A 47 -18.37 -1.39 1.92
N ALA A 48 -17.06 -1.68 1.90
CA ALA A 48 -16.08 -1.08 2.79
C ALA A 48 -15.51 0.18 2.17
N GLN A 49 -15.64 1.29 2.90
CA GLN A 49 -15.19 2.61 2.44
C GLN A 49 -14.34 3.29 3.51
N ALA A 50 -13.31 4.01 3.09
CA ALA A 50 -12.56 4.89 3.98
C ALA A 50 -12.22 6.23 3.32
N SER A 51 -12.40 7.32 4.06
CA SER A 51 -11.93 8.66 3.70
C SER A 51 -11.01 9.15 4.79
N ILE A 52 -9.74 9.36 4.45
CA ILE A 52 -8.68 9.76 5.36
C ILE A 52 -8.15 11.13 4.93
N ALA A 53 -8.13 12.10 5.83
CA ALA A 53 -7.65 13.45 5.57
C ALA A 53 -6.68 13.91 6.66
N ASP A 54 -5.64 14.63 6.26
CA ASP A 54 -4.73 15.34 7.17
C ASP A 54 -4.16 14.45 8.29
N SER A 55 -3.92 13.16 7.99
CA SER A 55 -3.64 12.12 8.98
C SER A 55 -2.28 11.45 8.76
N THR A 56 -1.77 10.80 9.79
CA THR A 56 -0.55 9.98 9.74
C THR A 56 -0.89 8.52 10.01
N LEU A 57 -0.39 7.62 9.16
CA LEU A 57 -0.56 6.17 9.28
C LEU A 57 0.81 5.52 9.44
N GLN A 58 1.00 4.81 10.56
CA GLN A 58 2.27 4.23 10.99
C GLN A 58 2.13 2.74 11.31
N GLY A 59 3.12 1.95 10.94
CA GLY A 59 3.17 0.52 11.16
C GLY A 59 3.78 -0.18 9.94
N ALA A 60 4.60 -1.20 10.21
CA ALA A 60 5.36 -1.90 9.18
C ALA A 60 4.52 -2.51 8.04
N GLY A 61 3.23 -2.76 8.26
CA GLY A 61 2.29 -3.27 7.26
C GLY A 61 1.49 -2.20 6.51
N GLY A 62 1.64 -0.94 6.91
CA GLY A 62 1.14 0.23 6.20
C GLY A 62 -0.37 0.22 6.03
N VAL A 63 -0.82 0.46 4.80
CA VAL A 63 -2.23 0.47 4.41
C VAL A 63 -2.50 -0.66 3.42
N ARG A 64 -3.55 -1.44 3.69
CA ARG A 64 -3.98 -2.53 2.82
C ARG A 64 -5.44 -2.35 2.39
N VAL A 65 -5.68 -2.44 1.09
CA VAL A 65 -7.00 -2.29 0.47
C VAL A 65 -7.25 -3.46 -0.48
N GLU A 66 -8.37 -4.16 -0.36
CA GLU A 66 -8.65 -5.29 -1.23
C GLU A 66 -10.15 -5.62 -1.32
N ARG A 67 -10.53 -6.57 -2.18
CA ARG A 67 -11.88 -7.14 -2.25
C ARG A 67 -12.98 -6.11 -2.55
N GLY A 68 -12.70 -5.15 -3.45
CA GLY A 68 -13.69 -4.19 -3.95
C GLY A 68 -13.91 -2.99 -3.04
N ALA A 69 -12.96 -2.68 -2.16
CA ALA A 69 -13.04 -1.53 -1.27
C ALA A 69 -12.74 -0.20 -1.99
N ASP A 70 -13.38 0.87 -1.52
CA ASP A 70 -13.17 2.25 -2.00
C ASP A 70 -12.46 3.09 -0.94
N VAL A 71 -11.29 3.64 -1.27
CA VAL A 71 -10.49 4.44 -0.33
C VAL A 71 -10.03 5.75 -0.94
N THR A 72 -10.21 6.85 -0.21
CA THR A 72 -9.64 8.16 -0.54
C THR A 72 -8.74 8.62 0.59
N VAL A 73 -7.52 9.04 0.27
CA VAL A 73 -6.55 9.57 1.23
C VAL A 73 -6.06 10.92 0.73
N GLN A 74 -6.14 11.96 1.57
CA GLN A 74 -5.80 13.33 1.21
C GLN A 74 -4.85 13.95 2.24
N ARG A 75 -3.84 14.69 1.76
CA ARG A 75 -2.88 15.47 2.58
C ARG A 75 -2.33 14.69 3.78
N SER A 76 -2.10 13.39 3.58
CA SER A 76 -1.73 12.46 4.65
C SER A 76 -0.33 11.90 4.44
N THR A 77 0.13 11.08 5.38
CA THR A 77 1.40 10.38 5.26
C THR A 77 1.24 8.92 5.66
N ILE A 78 1.54 8.01 4.74
CA ILE A 78 1.81 6.61 5.05
C ILE A 78 3.32 6.50 5.30
N VAL A 79 3.68 6.33 6.57
CA VAL A 79 5.01 6.70 7.07
C VAL A 79 6.07 5.66 6.76
N ASP A 80 5.74 4.37 6.80
CA ASP A 80 6.75 3.32 6.88
C ASP A 80 6.38 1.99 6.22
N GLY A 81 5.12 1.58 6.24
CA GLY A 81 4.73 0.26 5.72
C GLY A 81 4.29 0.20 4.26
N GLY A 82 4.20 1.32 3.54
CA GLY A 82 3.72 1.34 2.16
C GLY A 82 2.20 1.21 1.97
N LEU A 83 1.76 1.23 0.71
CA LEU A 83 0.36 1.05 0.29
C LEU A 83 0.22 -0.19 -0.59
N HIS A 84 -0.68 -1.09 -0.22
CA HIS A 84 -0.87 -2.37 -0.91
C HIS A 84 -2.35 -2.57 -1.30
N ILE A 85 -2.59 -2.72 -2.60
CA ILE A 85 -3.92 -2.86 -3.19
C ILE A 85 -4.02 -4.22 -3.89
N GLY A 86 -5.01 -5.02 -3.49
CA GLY A 86 -5.21 -6.36 -4.03
C GLY A 86 -4.13 -7.37 -3.58
N THR A 87 -4.19 -8.57 -4.16
CA THR A 87 -3.27 -9.69 -3.86
C THR A 87 -3.10 -10.59 -5.09
N LEU A 88 -1.91 -11.18 -5.29
CA LEU A 88 -1.59 -12.07 -6.43
C LEU A 88 -2.32 -13.43 -6.43
N GLN A 89 -2.75 -13.92 -5.28
CA GLN A 89 -3.43 -15.23 -5.17
C GLN A 89 -4.76 -15.06 -4.43
N PRO A 90 -5.87 -14.90 -5.16
CA PRO A 90 -7.18 -14.90 -4.54
C PRO A 90 -7.54 -16.33 -4.12
N LEU A 91 -7.57 -16.59 -2.81
CA LEU A 91 -8.23 -17.79 -2.25
C LEU A 91 -9.76 -17.65 -2.24
N GLN A 92 -10.33 -16.65 -2.92
CA GLN A 92 -11.75 -16.28 -2.91
C GLN A 92 -12.23 -15.90 -4.33
N PRO A 93 -13.52 -16.06 -4.64
CA PRO A 93 -14.03 -16.00 -6.01
C PRO A 93 -13.73 -14.66 -6.71
N GLU A 94 -13.31 -14.77 -7.97
CA GLU A 94 -12.90 -13.69 -8.89
C GLU A 94 -14.03 -12.70 -9.26
N ASP A 95 -15.21 -12.82 -8.65
CA ASP A 95 -16.41 -12.03 -8.96
C ASP A 95 -16.53 -10.72 -8.16
N LEU A 96 -15.55 -10.39 -7.31
CA LEU A 96 -15.59 -9.14 -6.55
C LEU A 96 -15.23 -7.94 -7.44
N PRO A 97 -15.88 -6.78 -7.27
CA PRO A 97 -15.54 -5.59 -8.03
C PRO A 97 -14.09 -5.13 -7.76
N PRO A 98 -13.51 -4.33 -8.66
CA PRO A 98 -12.17 -3.77 -8.47
C PRO A 98 -12.15 -2.86 -7.25
N SER A 99 -11.07 -2.93 -6.46
CA SER A 99 -10.79 -1.94 -5.40
C SER A 99 -10.32 -0.65 -6.06
N ARG A 100 -10.78 0.50 -5.55
CA ARG A 100 -10.47 1.82 -6.10
C ARG A 100 -9.84 2.69 -5.02
N VAL A 101 -8.64 3.18 -5.28
CA VAL A 101 -7.91 4.03 -4.35
C VAL A 101 -7.52 5.35 -4.99
N VAL A 102 -7.77 6.45 -4.28
CA VAL A 102 -7.39 7.81 -4.70
C VAL A 102 -6.51 8.45 -3.64
N LEU A 103 -5.32 8.89 -4.02
CA LEU A 103 -4.39 9.65 -3.19
C LEU A 103 -4.28 11.09 -3.70
N GLY A 104 -4.54 12.07 -2.85
CA GLY A 104 -4.31 13.49 -3.12
C GLY A 104 -3.24 14.05 -2.19
N ASP A 105 -2.15 14.59 -2.74
CA ASP A 105 -1.05 15.23 -2.01
C ASP A 105 -0.59 14.40 -0.78
N THR A 106 -0.54 13.08 -0.91
CA THR A 106 -0.21 12.13 0.17
C THR A 106 1.13 11.47 -0.14
N SER A 107 2.05 11.45 0.82
CA SER A 107 3.33 10.74 0.66
C SER A 107 3.24 9.31 1.19
N VAL A 108 3.85 8.38 0.47
CA VAL A 108 3.91 6.96 0.81
C VAL A 108 5.35 6.53 0.91
N THR A 109 5.72 5.97 2.05
CA THR A 109 7.05 5.42 2.28
C THR A 109 6.95 3.95 2.70
N ALA A 110 7.80 3.12 2.10
CA ALA A 110 8.10 1.78 2.58
C ALA A 110 9.55 1.71 3.06
N VAL A 111 9.77 1.72 4.37
CA VAL A 111 11.12 1.64 4.95
C VAL A 111 11.69 0.23 4.78
N PRO A 112 13.02 0.05 4.74
CA PRO A 112 13.62 -1.29 4.64
C PRO A 112 13.16 -2.27 5.71
N ALA A 113 12.88 -1.78 6.93
CA ALA A 113 12.42 -2.59 8.06
C ALA A 113 11.01 -3.19 7.85
N SER A 114 10.18 -2.61 6.97
CA SER A 114 8.87 -3.18 6.62
C SER A 114 8.98 -4.47 5.81
N GLY A 115 10.12 -4.70 5.15
CA GLY A 115 10.27 -5.80 4.20
C GLY A 115 9.44 -5.65 2.92
N ALA A 116 8.67 -4.56 2.79
CA ALA A 116 7.76 -4.34 1.69
C ALA A 116 8.53 -4.30 0.35
N PRO A 117 8.13 -5.11 -0.63
CA PRO A 117 8.83 -5.22 -1.90
C PRO A 117 8.67 -3.99 -2.78
N ALA A 118 7.50 -3.35 -2.73
CA ALA A 118 7.27 -2.06 -3.36
C ALA A 118 6.73 -1.06 -2.33
N ALA A 119 7.00 0.23 -2.50
CA ALA A 119 6.39 1.27 -1.66
C ALA A 119 4.90 1.40 -1.93
N VAL A 120 4.50 1.22 -3.19
CA VAL A 120 3.11 1.06 -3.61
C VAL A 120 3.00 -0.18 -4.48
N SER A 121 2.05 -1.06 -4.18
CA SER A 121 1.77 -2.23 -5.01
C SER A 121 0.30 -2.35 -5.36
N VAL A 122 0.00 -2.57 -6.63
CA VAL A 122 -1.35 -2.79 -7.15
C VAL A 122 -1.36 -4.11 -7.91
N PHE A 123 -2.13 -5.08 -7.42
CA PHE A 123 -2.21 -6.44 -7.96
C PHE A 123 -3.62 -6.77 -8.38
N GLY A 124 -3.80 -7.45 -9.51
CA GLY A 124 -5.13 -7.81 -10.01
C GLY A 124 -5.82 -6.62 -10.69
N ALA A 125 -7.07 -6.83 -11.11
CA ALA A 125 -7.94 -5.79 -11.66
C ALA A 125 -8.33 -4.77 -10.57
N ASN A 126 -7.40 -3.91 -10.17
CA ASN A 126 -7.58 -2.85 -9.17
C ASN A 126 -7.04 -1.52 -9.70
N GLU A 127 -7.56 -0.43 -9.15
CA GLU A 127 -7.31 0.91 -9.68
C GLU A 127 -6.70 1.83 -8.61
N LEU A 128 -5.65 2.55 -9.00
CA LEU A 128 -5.01 3.57 -8.19
C LEU A 128 -4.86 4.88 -8.96
N THR A 129 -5.33 5.98 -8.39
CA THR A 129 -5.06 7.34 -8.88
C THR A 129 -4.26 8.11 -7.83
N VAL A 130 -3.14 8.70 -8.22
CA VAL A 130 -2.31 9.56 -7.38
C VAL A 130 -2.18 10.92 -8.04
N ASP A 131 -2.48 11.98 -7.30
CA ASP A 131 -2.22 13.36 -7.72
C ASP A 131 -1.43 14.11 -6.64
N GLY A 132 -0.14 14.32 -6.91
CA GLY A 132 0.81 14.89 -5.96
C GLY A 132 1.32 13.87 -4.93
N GLY A 133 2.40 14.24 -4.24
CA GLY A 133 3.01 13.42 -3.19
C GLY A 133 4.35 12.79 -3.59
N HIS A 134 4.97 12.15 -2.62
CA HIS A 134 6.27 11.49 -2.75
C HIS A 134 6.12 10.01 -2.42
N ILE A 135 6.53 9.15 -3.35
CA ILE A 135 6.59 7.70 -3.17
C ILE A 135 8.07 7.35 -2.99
N THR A 136 8.40 6.72 -1.87
CA THR A 136 9.80 6.41 -1.54
C THR A 136 9.95 5.04 -0.92
N GLY A 137 11.03 4.34 -1.27
CA GLY A 137 11.37 3.05 -0.69
C GLY A 137 10.96 1.87 -1.56
N GLY A 138 10.56 0.80 -0.88
CA GLY A 138 10.34 -0.50 -1.48
C GLY A 138 11.65 -1.24 -1.76
N ARG A 139 11.71 -2.51 -1.39
CA ARG A 139 12.92 -3.34 -1.54
C ARG A 139 13.34 -3.50 -3.00
N ALA A 140 12.38 -3.58 -3.91
CA ALA A 140 12.60 -3.90 -5.32
C ALA A 140 11.84 -2.98 -6.29
N ALA A 141 10.84 -2.22 -5.86
CA ALA A 141 10.25 -1.18 -6.70
C ALA A 141 9.74 0.03 -5.90
N GLY A 142 9.67 1.20 -6.52
CA GLY A 142 8.87 2.31 -5.99
C GLY A 142 7.37 1.99 -6.11
N VAL A 143 6.91 1.77 -7.34
CA VAL A 143 5.54 1.37 -7.66
C VAL A 143 5.56 0.05 -8.43
N ALA A 144 4.75 -0.93 -8.03
CA ALA A 144 4.53 -2.17 -8.76
C ALA A 144 3.07 -2.29 -9.20
N ALA A 145 2.83 -2.55 -10.49
CA ALA A 145 1.50 -2.76 -11.07
C ALA A 145 1.49 -4.09 -11.83
N MET A 146 0.70 -5.05 -11.38
CA MET A 146 0.74 -6.42 -11.90
C MET A 146 -0.66 -7.00 -12.10
N ASP A 147 -0.81 -7.87 -13.09
CA ASP A 147 -1.98 -8.73 -13.31
C ASP A 147 -3.30 -7.96 -13.55
N GLY A 148 -3.29 -7.03 -14.51
CA GLY A 148 -4.48 -6.24 -14.89
C GLY A 148 -4.70 -4.97 -14.07
N ALA A 149 -3.69 -4.51 -13.32
CA ALA A 149 -3.77 -3.27 -12.56
C ALA A 149 -3.85 -2.03 -13.48
N ILE A 150 -4.55 -0.99 -13.01
CA ILE A 150 -4.62 0.32 -13.69
C ILE A 150 -4.15 1.40 -12.72
N VAL A 151 -3.07 2.10 -13.06
CA VAL A 151 -2.45 3.09 -12.19
C VAL A 151 -2.24 4.41 -12.92
N HIS A 152 -2.73 5.51 -12.36
CA HIS A 152 -2.49 6.87 -12.85
C HIS A 152 -1.67 7.65 -11.83
N LEU A 153 -0.47 8.08 -12.21
CA LEU A 153 0.50 8.79 -11.36
C LEU A 153 0.74 10.21 -11.89
N GLN A 154 0.10 11.18 -11.28
CA GLN A 154 0.19 12.59 -11.64
C GLN A 154 0.97 13.39 -10.57
N ARG A 155 1.88 14.27 -11.00
CA ARG A 155 2.70 15.14 -10.12
C ARG A 155 3.42 14.37 -8.98
N ALA A 156 3.69 13.08 -9.18
CA ALA A 156 4.30 12.23 -8.17
C ALA A 156 5.82 12.25 -8.31
N THR A 157 6.55 12.11 -7.20
CA THR A 157 7.99 11.84 -7.24
C THR A 157 8.28 10.46 -6.69
N ILE A 158 8.95 9.61 -7.46
CA ILE A 158 9.26 8.23 -7.12
C ILE A 158 10.77 8.07 -7.01
N ARG A 159 11.23 7.70 -5.81
CA ARG A 159 12.65 7.49 -5.51
C ARG A 159 12.83 6.21 -4.71
N ARG A 160 14.01 5.61 -4.82
CA ARG A 160 14.41 4.54 -3.90
C ARG A 160 14.53 5.07 -2.48
N GLY A 161 15.30 6.14 -2.33
CA GLY A 161 15.53 6.83 -1.06
C GLY A 161 16.19 5.98 0.03
N ASP A 162 16.87 6.68 0.93
CA ASP A 162 17.43 6.11 2.15
C ASP A 162 16.44 6.44 3.29
N ALA A 163 15.27 5.82 3.29
CA ALA A 163 14.22 6.21 4.24
C ALA A 163 14.70 6.02 5.69
N PRO A 164 14.70 7.06 6.54
CA PRO A 164 15.10 6.95 7.94
C PRO A 164 14.06 6.10 8.68
N ALA A 165 14.51 5.03 9.33
CA ALA A 165 13.66 4.19 10.16
C ALA A 165 13.00 5.03 11.26
N GLY A 166 11.68 5.15 11.24
CA GLY A 166 10.93 5.65 12.38
C GLY A 166 11.13 4.73 13.58
N GLY A 167 11.52 5.30 14.73
CA GLY A 167 11.45 4.70 16.06
C GLY A 167 11.89 3.24 16.22
N ALA A 168 13.16 3.03 16.58
CA ALA A 168 13.67 1.82 17.25
C ALA A 168 13.07 0.47 16.76
N VAL A 169 13.36 0.09 15.52
CA VAL A 169 13.05 -1.27 15.03
C VAL A 169 14.35 -2.10 15.05
N PRO A 170 14.54 -3.04 16.00
CA PRO A 170 15.63 -3.99 15.92
C PRO A 170 15.43 -4.87 14.69
N GLY A 171 16.49 -5.01 13.88
CA GLY A 171 16.47 -5.69 12.60
C GLY A 171 15.86 -7.10 12.68
N GLY A 172 14.75 -7.27 12.01
CA GLY A 172 14.22 -8.54 11.58
C GLY A 172 13.62 -8.32 10.19
N ALA A 173 14.32 -8.75 9.15
CA ALA A 173 13.70 -8.86 7.83
C ALA A 173 12.65 -9.96 7.93
N VAL A 174 11.40 -9.56 8.17
CA VAL A 174 10.25 -10.47 8.21
C VAL A 174 9.85 -10.80 6.77
N PRO A 175 9.58 -12.06 6.42
CA PRO A 175 9.06 -12.40 5.09
C PRO A 175 7.60 -11.93 5.01
N GLY A 176 7.38 -10.71 4.53
CA GLY A 176 6.07 -10.10 4.53
C GLY A 176 5.87 -9.13 3.38
N GLY A 177 5.93 -9.62 2.14
CA GLY A 177 5.41 -8.83 1.04
C GLY A 177 5.47 -9.53 -0.31
N PHE A 178 4.32 -9.54 -0.98
CA PHE A 178 4.13 -9.94 -2.36
C PHE A 178 4.93 -9.00 -3.27
N GLY A 179 6.02 -9.50 -3.86
CA GLY A 179 7.03 -8.67 -4.50
C GLY A 179 7.10 -8.78 -6.02
N PRO A 180 7.81 -7.82 -6.65
CA PRO A 180 8.00 -7.81 -8.09
C PRO A 180 8.73 -9.06 -8.55
N LEU A 181 8.47 -9.44 -9.80
CA LEU A 181 8.97 -10.67 -10.42
C LEU A 181 10.49 -10.61 -10.73
N LEU A 182 11.12 -9.44 -10.62
CA LEU A 182 12.45 -9.16 -11.16
C LEU A 182 13.46 -8.69 -10.08
N ASP A 183 14.72 -9.06 -10.26
CA ASP A 183 15.85 -8.66 -9.40
C ASP A 183 16.34 -7.23 -9.73
N GLY A 184 16.49 -6.40 -8.68
CA GLY A 184 16.91 -5.00 -8.81
C GLY A 184 15.93 -4.04 -8.14
N TRP A 185 16.23 -2.73 -8.14
CA TRP A 185 15.23 -1.72 -7.78
C TRP A 185 14.78 -0.97 -9.03
N TYR A 186 13.47 -0.93 -9.25
CA TYR A 186 12.83 -0.23 -10.35
C TYR A 186 12.01 0.95 -9.84
N GLY A 187 12.00 2.07 -10.56
CA GLY A 187 11.12 3.18 -10.21
C GLY A 187 9.65 2.76 -10.29
N VAL A 188 9.28 2.21 -11.45
CA VAL A 188 7.97 1.61 -11.70
C VAL A 188 8.21 0.26 -12.37
N ASP A 189 7.61 -0.79 -11.82
CA ASP A 189 7.62 -2.15 -12.38
C ASP A 189 6.19 -2.52 -12.81
N VAL A 190 6.05 -2.99 -14.05
CA VAL A 190 4.74 -3.19 -14.70
C VAL A 190 4.71 -4.54 -15.40
N SER A 191 3.70 -5.35 -15.11
CA SER A 191 3.44 -6.62 -15.81
C SER A 191 1.95 -6.78 -16.09
N ASP A 192 1.60 -6.98 -17.37
CA ASP A 192 0.23 -7.17 -17.84
C ASP A 192 -0.77 -6.13 -17.28
N SER A 193 -0.30 -4.89 -17.13
CA SER A 193 -1.01 -3.79 -16.44
C SER A 193 -0.80 -2.47 -17.18
N THR A 194 -1.62 -1.46 -16.86
CA THR A 194 -1.52 -0.11 -17.44
C THR A 194 -1.07 0.88 -16.38
N VAL A 195 0.00 1.63 -16.68
CA VAL A 195 0.47 2.73 -15.82
C VAL A 195 0.67 3.99 -16.65
N ASP A 196 -0.01 5.06 -16.26
CA ASP A 196 0.18 6.39 -16.84
C ASP A 196 0.96 7.29 -15.88
N LEU A 197 2.03 7.93 -16.37
CA LEU A 197 2.79 8.93 -15.62
C LEU A 197 2.61 10.31 -16.26
N ALA A 198 2.12 11.27 -15.48
CA ALA A 198 1.86 12.64 -15.92
C ALA A 198 2.59 13.65 -15.02
N GLN A 199 3.57 14.38 -15.57
CA GLN A 199 4.36 15.38 -14.84
C GLN A 199 5.00 14.83 -13.55
N SER A 200 5.38 13.55 -13.59
CA SER A 200 5.99 12.84 -12.46
C SER A 200 7.50 12.72 -12.65
N ILE A 201 8.23 12.61 -11.54
CA ILE A 201 9.69 12.42 -11.51
C ILE A 201 9.98 10.99 -11.05
N VAL A 202 10.84 10.27 -11.76
CA VAL A 202 11.28 8.91 -11.39
C VAL A 202 12.80 8.86 -11.41
N GLU A 203 13.41 8.49 -10.29
CA GLU A 203 14.87 8.37 -10.15
C GLU A 203 15.25 6.90 -9.91
N ALA A 204 15.96 6.31 -10.86
CA ALA A 204 16.52 4.96 -10.74
C ALA A 204 17.90 4.99 -10.05
N PRO A 205 18.26 3.93 -9.29
CA PRO A 205 19.61 3.78 -8.76
C PRO A 205 20.64 3.62 -9.88
N GLN A 206 21.87 4.05 -9.60
CA GLN A 206 23.03 3.86 -10.48
C GLN A 206 23.48 2.41 -10.54
#